data_AF-A0A7H8JU02-F1
#
_entry.id   AF-A0A7H8JU02-F1
#
_cell.length_a   1.000
_cell.length_b   1.000
_cell.length_c   1.000
_cell.angle_alpha   90.00
_cell.angle_beta   90.00
_cell.angle_gamma   90.00
#
_symmetry.space_group_name_H-M   'P 1'
#
loop_
_entity.id
_entity.type
_entity.pdbx_description
1 polymer ?
#
loop_
_entity_poly.entity_id
_entity_poly.type
_entity_poly.pdbx_seq_one_letter_code
_entity_poly.pdbx_strand_id
1 'polypeptide(L)'
;MTFPVPRPRRAPESTAGAPGHCPARAQRLPGPGHRDPHNWDPARLRAWYVDGLGWGELYTAGPVARLRTGIRFDVLEMPAEAGLALLRELGPECVAALGGGTVRLLVSAGGAQELPGLLDWLQWGALVPELRALGTGGHIDAPLPPGPPGVPVLPVPGAGAGSQGAAVWLRPPELGGEVETALPGPVAVGDGRGAPSLSLVRLVDAAASYCLRVRMRRVAAQPLAFS
;
A
#
# COMPACT_ATOMS: atom_id res chain seq x y z
N MET A 1 -19.76 -25.74 -79.66
CA MET A 1 -20.95 -26.32 -79.02
C MET A 1 -21.53 -25.29 -78.06
N THR A 2 -22.77 -24.89 -78.30
CA THR A 2 -23.59 -23.97 -77.49
C THR A 2 -24.08 -24.64 -76.21
N PHE A 3 -24.09 -23.92 -75.08
CA PHE A 3 -25.17 -23.97 -74.07
C PHE A 3 -25.22 -22.62 -73.30
N PRO A 4 -26.41 -21.98 -73.13
CA PRO A 4 -26.57 -20.66 -72.51
C PRO A 4 -27.27 -20.67 -71.12
N VAL A 5 -27.05 -19.57 -70.35
CA VAL A 5 -27.99 -18.89 -69.39
C VAL A 5 -28.26 -19.62 -68.04
N PRO A 6 -28.44 -18.94 -66.85
CA PRO A 6 -29.35 -17.82 -66.61
C PRO A 6 -28.91 -16.64 -65.70
N ARG A 7 -29.57 -15.48 -65.90
CA ARG A 7 -29.61 -14.33 -65.00
C ARG A 7 -30.73 -14.48 -63.96
N PRO A 8 -30.57 -13.92 -62.74
CA PRO A 8 -31.70 -13.52 -61.92
C PRO A 8 -31.77 -11.99 -61.67
N ARG A 9 -32.97 -11.48 -61.95
CA ARG A 9 -33.78 -10.36 -61.39
C ARG A 9 -33.12 -9.15 -60.71
N ARG A 10 -33.54 -7.97 -61.22
CA ARG A 10 -33.44 -6.63 -60.63
C ARG A 10 -34.45 -6.45 -59.48
N ALA A 11 -34.08 -5.72 -58.43
CA ALA A 11 -35.01 -5.04 -57.53
C ALA A 11 -34.54 -3.59 -57.28
N PRO A 12 -35.45 -2.65 -56.97
CA PRO A 12 -35.24 -1.21 -57.19
C PRO A 12 -34.77 -0.41 -55.97
N GLU A 13 -34.15 0.73 -56.28
CA GLU A 13 -34.11 2.05 -55.63
C GLU A 13 -34.33 2.20 -54.12
N SER A 14 -33.43 2.94 -53.46
CA SER A 14 -33.75 3.72 -52.26
C SER A 14 -33.10 5.10 -52.33
N THR A 15 -33.91 6.07 -52.72
CA THR A 15 -33.63 7.50 -52.77
C THR A 15 -33.46 8.06 -51.36
N ALA A 16 -32.55 9.02 -51.24
CA ALA A 16 -32.36 9.87 -50.07
C ALA A 16 -33.63 10.63 -49.69
N GLY A 17 -33.86 10.81 -48.39
CA GLY A 17 -34.94 11.63 -47.85
C GLY A 17 -34.99 11.62 -46.32
N ALA A 18 -34.06 12.34 -45.68
CA ALA A 18 -34.30 12.96 -44.38
C ALA A 18 -35.10 14.27 -44.57
N PRO A 19 -35.59 15.01 -43.54
CA PRO A 19 -35.46 14.79 -42.11
C PRO A 19 -36.78 15.03 -41.31
N GLY A 20 -36.75 14.73 -40.01
CA GLY A 20 -37.65 15.38 -39.05
C GLY A 20 -38.04 14.50 -37.86
N HIS A 21 -37.30 14.62 -36.75
CA HIS A 21 -37.80 14.88 -35.38
C HIS A 21 -36.64 14.74 -34.37
N CYS A 22 -36.31 15.86 -33.70
CA CYS A 22 -35.55 15.90 -32.44
C CYS A 22 -36.53 15.85 -31.25
N PRO A 23 -36.09 15.62 -29.98
CA PRO A 23 -34.88 14.97 -29.52
C PRO A 23 -35.20 13.84 -28.52
N ALA A 24 -34.69 12.62 -28.73
CA ALA A 24 -34.52 11.70 -27.62
C ALA A 24 -33.34 12.22 -26.79
N ARG A 25 -33.63 12.64 -25.56
CA ARG A 25 -32.66 12.92 -24.50
C ARG A 25 -31.73 11.71 -24.42
N ALA A 26 -30.60 11.79 -25.11
CA ALA A 26 -29.52 10.82 -25.00
C ALA A 26 -29.11 10.83 -23.53
N GLN A 27 -29.60 9.84 -22.80
CA GLN A 27 -29.11 9.54 -21.48
C GLN A 27 -27.61 9.31 -21.70
N ARG A 28 -26.80 10.27 -21.25
CA ARG A 28 -25.36 10.10 -21.16
C ARG A 28 -25.18 8.84 -20.34
N LEU A 29 -24.85 7.74 -21.02
CA LEU A 29 -24.25 6.59 -20.38
C LEU A 29 -23.11 7.15 -19.54
N PRO A 30 -23.08 6.89 -18.22
CA PRO A 30 -21.95 7.31 -17.42
C PRO A 30 -20.72 6.67 -18.06
N GLY A 31 -19.79 7.50 -18.53
CA GLY A 31 -18.51 7.02 -19.06
C GLY A 31 -17.85 6.11 -18.03
N PRO A 32 -16.96 5.19 -18.45
CA PRO A 32 -16.22 4.35 -17.51
C PRO A 32 -15.60 5.28 -16.47
N GLY A 33 -16.11 5.18 -15.24
CA GLY A 33 -15.88 6.18 -14.21
C GLY A 33 -14.39 6.43 -14.11
N HIS A 34 -14.00 7.69 -14.29
CA HIS A 34 -12.69 8.15 -13.88
C HIS A 34 -12.65 7.94 -12.36
N ARG A 35 -12.18 6.76 -11.95
CA ARG A 35 -11.93 6.44 -10.55
C ARG A 35 -10.79 7.34 -10.15
N ASP A 36 -11.15 8.46 -9.53
CA ASP A 36 -10.21 9.31 -8.84
C ASP A 36 -9.43 8.40 -7.87
N PRO A 37 -8.10 8.24 -8.03
CA PRO A 37 -7.29 7.39 -7.16
C PRO A 37 -7.25 7.93 -5.71
N HIS A 38 -7.87 9.09 -5.46
CA HIS A 38 -7.99 9.76 -4.18
C HIS A 38 -9.38 9.63 -3.53
N ASN A 39 -10.36 8.98 -4.19
CA ASN A 39 -11.67 8.76 -3.59
C ASN A 39 -11.63 7.51 -2.69
N TRP A 40 -11.16 7.68 -1.46
CA TRP A 40 -11.32 6.69 -0.41
C TRP A 40 -12.80 6.58 -0.08
N ASP A 41 -13.40 5.42 -0.31
CA ASP A 41 -14.75 5.16 0.15
C ASP A 41 -14.73 4.95 1.68
N PRO A 42 -15.33 5.85 2.48
CA PRO A 42 -15.36 5.72 3.94
C PRO A 42 -15.98 4.39 4.40
N ALA A 43 -17.00 3.90 3.68
CA ALA A 43 -17.67 2.65 4.02
C ALA A 43 -16.74 1.46 3.79
N ARG A 44 -15.98 1.46 2.69
CA ARG A 44 -14.98 0.42 2.40
C ARG A 44 -13.84 0.41 3.42
N LEU A 45 -13.36 1.58 3.83
CA LEU A 45 -12.34 1.66 4.87
C LEU A 45 -12.86 1.12 6.21
N ARG A 46 -14.09 1.48 6.59
CA ARG A 46 -14.71 0.96 7.81
C ARG A 46 -14.90 -0.56 7.74
N ALA A 47 -15.43 -1.08 6.64
CA ALA A 47 -15.62 -2.52 6.43
C ALA A 47 -14.32 -3.31 6.53
N TRP A 48 -13.20 -2.77 6.01
CA TRP A 48 -11.91 -3.43 6.10
C TRP A 48 -11.27 -3.30 7.49
N TYR A 49 -11.12 -2.07 7.99
CA TYR A 49 -10.37 -1.81 9.22
C TYR A 49 -11.15 -2.11 10.48
N VAL A 50 -12.38 -1.64 10.56
CA VAL A 50 -13.21 -1.78 11.76
C VAL A 50 -13.86 -3.15 11.79
N ASP A 51 -14.53 -3.54 10.71
CA ASP A 51 -15.32 -4.79 10.72
C ASP A 51 -14.46 -6.02 10.40
N GLY A 52 -13.56 -5.92 9.41
CA GLY A 52 -12.74 -7.04 8.95
C GLY A 52 -11.50 -7.35 9.80
N LEU A 53 -10.77 -6.30 10.21
CA LEU A 53 -9.57 -6.43 11.05
C LEU A 53 -9.83 -6.20 12.53
N GLY A 54 -11.01 -5.69 12.90
CA GLY A 54 -11.33 -5.37 14.29
C GLY A 54 -10.51 -4.20 14.85
N TRP A 55 -9.86 -3.39 14.01
CA TRP A 55 -9.08 -2.21 14.39
C TRP A 55 -10.05 -1.04 14.59
N GLY A 56 -10.79 -1.06 15.69
CA GLY A 56 -11.92 -0.16 15.96
C GLY A 56 -11.62 1.35 15.99
N GLU A 57 -10.36 1.78 15.84
CA GLU A 57 -9.92 3.18 15.95
C GLU A 57 -9.48 3.78 14.60
N LEU A 58 -10.37 3.73 13.61
CA LEU A 58 -10.23 4.55 12.41
C LEU A 58 -10.82 5.94 12.67
N TYR A 59 -10.01 6.99 12.60
CA TYR A 59 -10.49 8.36 12.68
C TYR A 59 -10.10 9.16 11.43
N THR A 60 -10.97 10.10 11.04
CA THR A 60 -10.74 10.94 9.86
C THR A 60 -10.09 12.26 10.28
N ALA A 61 -8.97 12.60 9.65
CA ALA A 61 -8.31 13.88 9.80
C ALA A 61 -8.40 14.63 8.45
N GLY A 62 -9.54 15.27 8.20
CA GLY A 62 -9.84 15.85 6.89
C GLY A 62 -10.01 14.76 5.82
N PRO A 63 -9.34 14.85 4.66
CA PRO A 63 -9.50 13.91 3.55
C PRO A 63 -8.69 12.62 3.70
N VAL A 64 -8.11 12.33 4.88
CA VAL A 64 -7.30 11.13 5.09
C VAL A 64 -7.77 10.40 6.34
N ALA A 65 -8.06 9.11 6.20
CA ALA A 65 -8.33 8.24 7.34
C ALA A 65 -7.00 7.83 7.98
N ARG A 66 -6.96 7.77 9.31
CA ARG A 66 -5.76 7.46 10.09
C ARG A 66 -6.02 6.31 11.04
N LEU A 67 -4.98 5.51 11.24
CA LEU A 67 -4.93 4.41 12.20
C LEU A 67 -4.01 4.80 13.35
N ARG A 68 -4.46 4.54 14.57
CA ARG A 68 -3.68 4.84 15.77
C ARG A 68 -2.67 3.73 16.06
N THR A 69 -1.45 4.13 16.43
CA THR A 69 -0.37 3.21 16.84
C THR A 69 -0.28 3.09 18.37
N GLY A 70 0.35 2.02 18.86
CA GLY A 70 0.52 1.71 20.27
C GLY A 70 -0.73 1.26 21.01
N ILE A 71 -1.67 0.67 20.28
CA ILE A 71 -2.81 -0.07 20.84
C ILE A 71 -2.73 -1.52 20.41
N ARG A 72 -2.93 -1.79 19.11
CA ARG A 72 -2.84 -3.14 18.51
C ARG A 72 -1.46 -3.42 17.91
N PHE A 73 -0.83 -2.37 17.38
CA PHE A 73 0.45 -2.46 16.70
C PHE A 73 1.22 -1.15 16.88
N ASP A 74 2.53 -1.26 16.80
CA ASP A 74 3.45 -0.16 16.55
C ASP A 74 3.94 -0.24 15.11
N VAL A 75 4.65 0.79 14.66
CA VAL A 75 5.17 0.85 13.28
C VAL A 75 6.64 1.19 13.30
N LEU A 76 7.46 0.43 12.58
CA LEU A 76 8.80 0.82 12.20
C LEU A 76 8.76 1.51 10.84
N GLU A 77 9.17 2.78 10.80
CA GLU A 77 9.28 3.57 9.58
C GLU A 77 10.73 3.65 9.11
N MET A 78 10.93 3.44 7.81
CA MET A 78 12.24 3.53 7.17
C MET A 78 12.12 4.01 5.72
N PRO A 79 13.20 4.48 5.08
CA PRO A 79 13.16 4.87 3.68
C PRO A 79 12.63 3.75 2.79
N ALA A 80 11.81 4.10 1.78
CA ALA A 80 11.15 3.10 0.94
C ALA A 80 12.12 2.10 0.28
N GLU A 81 13.28 2.57 -0.20
CA GLU A 81 14.31 1.71 -0.77
C GLU A 81 14.83 0.66 0.22
N ALA A 82 15.07 1.07 1.47
CA ALA A 82 15.57 0.20 2.52
C ALA A 82 14.51 -0.83 2.92
N GLY A 83 13.28 -0.38 3.16
CA GLY A 83 12.18 -1.27 3.55
C GLY A 83 11.78 -2.25 2.44
N LEU A 84 11.75 -1.82 1.17
CA LEU A 84 11.49 -2.74 0.05
C LEU A 84 12.61 -3.77 -0.12
N ALA A 85 13.86 -3.41 0.17
CA ALA A 85 14.96 -4.35 0.14
C ALA A 85 14.87 -5.35 1.30
N LEU A 86 14.60 -4.87 2.52
CA LEU A 86 14.35 -5.71 3.69
C LEU A 86 13.20 -6.70 3.45
N LEU A 87 12.07 -6.25 2.91
CA LEU A 87 10.92 -7.13 2.65
C LEU A 87 11.27 -8.28 1.69
N ARG A 88 12.23 -8.14 0.78
CA ARG A 88 12.65 -9.26 -0.08
C ARG A 88 13.34 -10.39 0.71
N GLU A 89 13.93 -10.08 1.85
CA GLU A 89 14.54 -11.05 2.76
C GLU A 89 13.55 -11.58 3.80
N LEU A 90 12.57 -10.76 4.19
CA LEU A 90 11.56 -11.14 5.15
C LEU A 90 10.51 -12.08 4.54
N GLY A 91 10.08 -13.07 5.33
CA GLY A 91 8.98 -13.97 4.98
C GLY A 91 7.65 -13.23 4.71
N PRO A 92 6.70 -13.90 4.04
CA PRO A 92 5.44 -13.29 3.61
C PRO A 92 4.54 -12.82 4.76
N GLU A 93 4.77 -13.33 5.97
CA GLU A 93 4.01 -13.03 7.20
C GLU A 93 4.11 -11.57 7.66
N CYS A 94 5.11 -10.83 7.17
CA CYS A 94 5.34 -9.44 7.59
C CYS A 94 4.31 -8.48 7.00
N VAL A 95 3.56 -7.79 7.84
CA VAL A 95 2.56 -6.79 7.43
C VAL A 95 3.25 -5.44 7.19
N ALA A 96 3.14 -4.91 5.97
CA ALA A 96 3.86 -3.69 5.57
C ALA A 96 3.05 -2.82 4.61
N ALA A 97 3.21 -1.50 4.76
CA ALA A 97 2.62 -0.48 3.91
C ALA A 97 3.67 0.49 3.36
N LEU A 98 3.35 1.16 2.26
CA LEU A 98 4.12 2.26 1.68
C LEU A 98 3.31 3.55 1.79
N GLY A 99 3.90 4.62 2.31
CA GLY A 99 3.25 5.92 2.39
C GLY A 99 4.28 7.04 2.58
N GLY A 100 4.09 8.17 1.89
CA GLY A 100 4.97 9.35 2.04
C GLY A 100 6.45 9.08 1.77
N GLY A 101 6.78 8.14 0.88
CA GLY A 101 8.18 7.76 0.58
C GLY A 101 8.86 6.87 1.63
N THR A 102 8.09 6.39 2.61
CA THR A 102 8.56 5.48 3.67
C THR A 102 7.84 4.15 3.60
N VAL A 103 8.56 3.08 3.91
CA VAL A 103 7.95 1.78 4.22
C VAL A 103 7.68 1.74 5.71
N ARG A 104 6.47 1.32 6.04
CA ARG A 104 5.91 1.19 7.38
C ARG A 104 5.70 -0.30 7.65
N LEU A 105 6.55 -0.89 8.48
CA LEU A 105 6.43 -2.27 8.91
C LEU A 105 5.68 -2.32 10.24
N LEU A 106 4.60 -3.08 10.31
CA LEU A 106 3.86 -3.25 11.56
C LEU A 106 4.60 -4.22 12.47
N VAL A 107 4.68 -3.88 13.75
CA VAL A 107 5.24 -4.69 14.83
C VAL A 107 4.24 -4.69 15.98
N SER A 108 4.34 -5.63 16.91
CA SER A 108 3.42 -5.65 18.05
C SER A 108 3.53 -4.35 18.86
N ALA A 109 2.44 -3.99 19.54
CA ALA A 109 2.47 -2.88 20.48
C ALA A 109 3.58 -3.07 21.54
N GLY A 110 4.28 -2.00 21.88
CA GLY A 110 5.46 -2.03 22.76
C GLY A 110 6.79 -2.00 22.00
N GLY A 111 6.82 -2.42 20.73
CA GLY A 111 8.04 -2.45 19.94
C GLY A 111 8.63 -1.06 19.66
N ALA A 112 7.80 -0.02 19.59
CA ALA A 112 8.27 1.34 19.39
C ALA A 112 9.04 1.89 20.58
N GLN A 113 8.63 1.54 21.80
CA GLN A 113 9.27 1.96 23.05
C GLN A 113 10.63 1.27 23.24
N GLU A 114 10.80 0.07 22.71
CA GLU A 114 12.08 -0.66 22.75
C GLU A 114 13.08 -0.16 21.71
N LEU A 115 12.64 0.42 20.59
CA LEU A 115 13.53 0.81 19.50
C LEU A 115 14.73 1.67 19.94
N PRO A 116 14.60 2.74 20.74
CA PRO A 116 15.74 3.54 21.15
C PRO A 116 16.79 2.74 21.94
N GLY A 117 16.35 1.87 22.85
CA GLY A 117 17.23 1.01 23.63
C GLY A 117 17.91 -0.05 22.77
N LEU A 118 17.19 -0.61 21.78
CA LEU A 118 17.76 -1.55 20.82
C LEU A 118 18.79 -0.89 19.90
N LEU A 119 18.52 0.33 19.41
CA LEU A 119 19.45 1.08 18.57
C LEU A 119 20.71 1.48 19.34
N ASP A 120 20.59 1.81 20.62
CA ASP A 120 21.75 2.09 21.49
C ASP A 120 22.57 0.82 21.72
N TRP A 121 21.91 -0.27 22.13
CA TRP A 121 22.57 -1.54 22.41
C TRP A 121 23.28 -2.14 21.18
N LEU A 122 22.63 -2.07 20.02
CA LEU A 122 23.21 -2.51 18.74
C LEU A 122 24.19 -1.48 18.14
N GLN A 123 24.38 -0.33 18.79
CA GLN A 123 25.25 0.77 18.33
C GLN A 123 24.85 1.38 16.98
N TRP A 124 23.58 1.26 16.62
CA TRP A 124 23.01 1.79 15.39
C TRP A 124 22.54 3.25 15.50
N GLY A 125 22.25 3.76 16.71
CA GLY A 125 21.50 5.02 16.94
C GLY A 125 21.90 6.22 16.05
N ALA A 126 23.19 6.59 16.03
CA ALA A 126 23.65 7.74 15.22
C ALA A 126 23.84 7.40 13.72
N LEU A 127 23.92 6.12 13.37
CA LEU A 127 24.22 5.67 12.02
C LEU A 127 22.98 5.67 11.12
N VAL A 128 21.79 5.44 11.70
CA VAL A 128 20.52 5.29 10.98
C VAL A 128 19.39 6.16 11.55
N PRO A 129 19.55 7.49 11.59
CA PRO A 129 18.51 8.40 12.09
C PRO A 129 17.19 8.34 11.29
N GLU A 130 17.22 7.75 10.11
CA GLU A 130 16.05 7.48 9.27
C GLU A 130 15.16 6.32 9.76
N LEU A 131 15.67 5.42 10.61
CA LEU A 131 14.89 4.33 11.19
C LEU A 131 14.15 4.86 12.43
N ARG A 132 12.82 4.89 12.36
CA ARG A 132 11.96 5.48 13.38
C ARG A 132 10.89 4.49 13.83
N ALA A 133 10.32 4.73 15.00
CA ALA A 133 9.13 4.02 15.44
C ALA A 133 7.99 4.98 15.77
N LEU A 134 6.77 4.55 15.45
CA LEU A 134 5.53 5.17 15.88
C LEU A 134 4.84 4.23 16.86
N GLY A 135 4.80 4.66 18.12
CA GLY A 135 4.21 3.92 19.23
C GLY A 135 2.93 4.56 19.75
N THR A 136 2.68 4.44 21.05
CA THR A 136 1.49 5.00 21.71
C THR A 136 1.33 6.50 21.44
N GLY A 137 0.13 6.89 21.01
CA GLY A 137 -0.20 8.28 20.69
C GLY A 137 0.19 8.72 19.28
N GLY A 138 0.91 7.86 18.53
CA GLY A 138 1.18 8.05 17.11
C GLY A 138 0.01 7.64 16.22
N HIS A 139 0.17 7.92 14.93
CA HIS A 139 -0.79 7.53 13.90
C HIS A 139 -0.11 7.38 12.55
N ILE A 140 -0.67 6.52 11.70
CA ILE A 140 -0.32 6.41 10.29
C ILE A 140 -1.54 6.70 9.43
N ASP A 141 -1.32 7.21 8.21
CA ASP A 141 -2.38 7.22 7.21
C ASP A 141 -2.80 5.79 6.92
N ALA A 142 -4.12 5.54 6.98
CA ALA A 142 -4.70 4.23 6.76
C ALA A 142 -4.40 3.79 5.32
N PRO A 143 -3.66 2.68 5.12
CA PRO A 143 -3.38 2.22 3.78
C PRO A 143 -4.67 1.85 3.03
N LEU A 144 -4.69 1.99 1.71
CA LEU A 144 -5.85 1.62 0.93
C LEU A 144 -6.06 0.09 1.03
N PRO A 145 -7.27 -0.38 1.41
CA PRO A 145 -7.57 -1.80 1.45
C PRO A 145 -7.29 -2.44 0.08
N PRO A 146 -6.81 -3.70 0.06
CA PRO A 146 -6.62 -4.41 -1.19
C PRO A 146 -7.93 -4.40 -2.02
N GLY A 147 -7.78 -4.28 -3.34
CA GLY A 147 -8.91 -4.39 -4.28
C GLY A 147 -9.64 -5.73 -4.11
N PRO A 148 -10.93 -5.81 -4.48
CA PRO A 148 -11.57 -7.11 -4.62
C PRO A 148 -10.72 -8.04 -5.52
N PRO A 149 -10.70 -9.36 -5.27
CA PRO A 149 -9.90 -10.28 -6.05
C PRO A 149 -10.21 -10.15 -7.55
N GLY A 150 -9.17 -9.98 -8.38
CA GLY A 150 -9.30 -9.83 -9.83
C GLY A 150 -9.07 -8.42 -10.40
N VAL A 151 -8.87 -7.39 -9.56
CA VAL A 151 -8.42 -6.06 -10.01
C VAL A 151 -6.97 -5.79 -9.57
N PRO A 152 -6.00 -5.75 -10.49
CA PRO A 152 -4.63 -5.41 -10.14
C PRO A 152 -4.55 -3.93 -9.73
N VAL A 153 -4.11 -3.67 -8.51
CA VAL A 153 -3.64 -2.32 -8.11
C VAL A 153 -2.20 -2.21 -8.61
N LEU A 154 -2.04 -1.81 -9.87
CA LEU A 154 -0.71 -1.48 -10.38
C LEU A 154 -0.26 -0.15 -9.77
N PRO A 155 0.90 -0.09 -9.10
CA PRO A 155 1.54 1.20 -8.85
C PRO A 155 1.90 1.77 -10.21
N VAL A 156 1.31 2.92 -10.57
CA VAL A 156 1.61 3.59 -11.84
C VAL A 156 3.07 4.05 -11.81
N PRO A 157 3.96 3.51 -12.66
CA PRO A 157 5.31 4.02 -12.77
C PRO A 157 5.26 5.37 -13.48
N GLY A 158 5.62 6.46 -12.79
CA GLY A 158 5.72 7.79 -13.40
C GLY A 158 5.01 8.95 -12.69
N ALA A 159 4.39 8.73 -11.52
CA ALA A 159 3.97 9.85 -10.68
C ALA A 159 5.22 10.51 -10.07
N GLY A 160 5.64 11.61 -10.69
CA GLY A 160 6.79 12.41 -10.25
C GLY A 160 6.69 12.85 -8.79
N ALA A 161 7.84 13.20 -8.23
CA ALA A 161 7.97 13.79 -6.90
C ALA A 161 7.02 15.00 -6.77
N GLY A 162 5.87 14.81 -6.10
CA GLY A 162 4.89 15.87 -5.94
C GLY A 162 3.50 15.44 -5.47
N SER A 163 3.09 14.19 -5.72
CA SER A 163 1.80 13.68 -5.23
C SER A 163 2.03 12.82 -4.00
N GLN A 164 1.62 13.29 -2.82
CA GLN A 164 1.47 12.46 -1.62
C GLN A 164 0.38 11.41 -1.90
N GLY A 165 0.77 10.31 -2.55
CA GLY A 165 -0.11 9.18 -2.83
C GLY A 165 -0.64 8.63 -1.50
N ALA A 166 -1.92 8.25 -1.50
CA ALA A 166 -2.52 7.54 -0.38
C ALA A 166 -1.63 6.34 0.00
N ALA A 167 -1.51 6.06 1.30
CA ALA A 167 -0.75 4.90 1.75
C ALA A 167 -1.34 3.63 1.12
N VAL A 168 -0.50 2.65 0.78
CA VAL A 168 -0.92 1.38 0.15
C VAL A 168 -0.30 0.20 0.87
N TRP A 169 -1.03 -0.91 0.99
CA TRP A 169 -0.47 -2.16 1.50
C TRP A 169 0.54 -2.74 0.51
N LEU A 170 1.76 -3.02 0.99
CA LEU A 170 2.74 -3.86 0.28
C LEU A 170 2.52 -5.34 0.61
N ARG A 171 2.18 -5.61 1.87
CA ARG A 171 1.76 -6.91 2.40
C ARG A 171 0.61 -6.66 3.39
N PRO A 172 -0.65 -6.91 2.99
CA PRO A 172 -1.80 -6.61 3.83
C PRO A 172 -1.90 -7.61 5.01
N PRO A 173 -2.48 -7.19 6.15
CA PRO A 173 -2.82 -8.13 7.23
C PRO A 173 -3.94 -9.08 6.79
N GLU A 174 -3.97 -10.28 7.36
CA GLU A 174 -5.04 -11.24 7.14
C GLU A 174 -6.35 -10.77 7.82
N LEU A 175 -7.47 -10.89 7.12
CA LEU A 175 -8.79 -10.60 7.68
C LEU A 175 -9.19 -11.66 8.71
N GLY A 176 -9.75 -11.23 9.84
CA GLY A 176 -10.22 -12.14 10.90
C GLY A 176 -9.11 -12.82 11.72
N GLY A 177 -7.84 -12.53 11.45
CA GLY A 177 -6.70 -12.95 12.28
C GLY A 177 -6.42 -11.94 13.39
N GLU A 178 -6.10 -12.42 14.60
CA GLU A 178 -5.55 -11.55 15.64
C GLU A 178 -4.17 -11.07 15.19
N VAL A 179 -4.11 -9.87 14.62
CA VAL A 179 -2.88 -9.27 14.08
C VAL A 179 -1.74 -9.31 15.12
N GLU A 180 -2.06 -9.19 16.41
CA GLU A 180 -1.09 -9.30 17.51
C GLU A 180 -0.28 -10.61 17.49
N THR A 181 -0.87 -11.72 17.04
CA THR A 181 -0.21 -13.05 16.99
C THR A 181 0.75 -13.24 15.81
N ALA A 182 0.64 -12.41 14.76
CA ALA A 182 1.43 -12.54 13.53
C ALA A 182 2.52 -11.46 13.41
N LEU A 183 2.51 -10.44 14.27
CA LEU A 183 3.48 -9.36 14.20
C LEU A 183 4.77 -9.70 14.94
N PRO A 184 5.94 -9.35 14.38
CA PRO A 184 7.20 -9.29 15.13
C PRO A 184 7.01 -8.46 16.40
N GLY A 185 7.30 -9.02 17.55
CA GLY A 185 7.10 -8.36 18.84
C GLY A 185 8.28 -8.49 19.79
N PRO A 186 8.23 -7.82 20.96
CA PRO A 186 9.21 -8.02 22.00
C PRO A 186 9.16 -9.47 22.48
N VAL A 187 10.22 -9.93 23.12
CA VAL A 187 10.26 -11.30 23.65
C VAL A 187 9.22 -11.45 24.75
N ALA A 188 8.06 -12.03 24.42
CA ALA A 188 7.06 -12.41 25.39
C ALA A 188 7.52 -13.67 26.14
N VAL A 189 7.59 -13.60 27.48
CA VAL A 189 7.56 -14.80 28.32
C VAL A 189 6.12 -15.30 28.30
N GLY A 190 5.79 -16.17 27.33
CA GLY A 190 4.45 -16.72 27.16
C GLY A 190 4.34 -17.69 25.98
N ASP A 191 4.26 -18.99 26.32
CA ASP A 191 3.61 -20.10 25.60
C ASP A 191 3.50 -20.05 24.07
N GLY A 192 4.64 -20.18 23.39
CA GLY A 192 4.97 -21.39 22.61
C GLY A 192 3.97 -21.94 21.58
N ARG A 193 3.09 -21.12 20.96
CA ARG A 193 2.26 -21.57 19.84
C ARG A 193 1.94 -20.47 18.82
N GLY A 194 2.96 -20.08 18.06
CA GLY A 194 2.84 -19.29 16.85
C GLY A 194 4.10 -19.52 16.00
N ALA A 195 3.98 -19.44 14.66
CA ALA A 195 5.12 -19.52 13.72
C ALA A 195 6.30 -18.67 14.20
N PRO A 196 7.58 -18.96 13.84
CA PRO A 196 8.73 -18.23 14.38
C PRO A 196 8.62 -16.76 13.99
N SER A 197 8.06 -15.94 14.88
CA SER A 197 7.98 -14.51 14.73
C SER A 197 9.42 -14.00 14.77
N LEU A 198 9.81 -13.27 13.73
CA LEU A 198 11.13 -12.66 13.68
C LEU A 198 11.30 -11.79 14.93
N SER A 199 12.30 -12.09 15.76
CA SER A 199 12.58 -11.29 16.96
C SER A 199 12.77 -9.81 16.59
N LEU A 200 12.19 -8.91 17.37
CA LEU A 200 12.34 -7.46 17.16
C LEU A 200 13.81 -7.03 17.04
N VAL A 201 14.72 -7.65 17.81
CA VAL A 201 16.17 -7.41 17.73
C VAL A 201 16.71 -7.68 16.32
N ARG A 202 16.39 -8.85 15.75
CA ARG A 202 16.87 -9.26 14.42
C ARG A 202 16.27 -8.38 13.33
N LEU A 203 15.01 -8.00 13.52
CA LEU A 203 14.33 -7.09 12.61
C LEU A 203 14.96 -5.70 12.61
N VAL A 204 15.23 -5.12 13.77
CA VAL A 204 15.87 -3.80 13.92
C VAL A 204 17.29 -3.82 13.34
N ASP A 205 18.07 -4.86 13.62
CA ASP A 205 19.42 -5.04 13.08
C ASP A 205 19.43 -5.09 11.54
N ALA A 206 18.52 -5.86 10.95
CA ALA A 206 18.36 -5.94 9.50
C ALA A 206 17.89 -4.60 8.90
N ALA A 207 16.89 -3.96 9.51
CA ALA A 207 16.37 -2.67 9.06
C ALA A 207 17.44 -1.58 9.09
N ALA A 208 18.22 -1.49 10.17
CA ALA A 208 19.34 -0.56 10.31
C ALA A 208 20.40 -0.82 9.22
N SER A 209 20.79 -2.09 9.02
CA SER A 209 21.74 -2.47 7.97
C SER A 209 21.29 -2.01 6.57
N TYR A 210 20.01 -2.15 6.26
CA TYR A 210 19.44 -1.69 4.98
C TYR A 210 19.37 -0.17 4.85
N CYS A 211 19.01 0.53 5.93
CA CYS A 211 19.02 1.99 5.98
C CYS A 211 20.42 2.54 5.69
N LEU A 212 21.43 2.02 6.41
CA LEU A 212 22.82 2.43 6.21
C LEU A 212 23.30 2.14 4.79
N ARG A 213 22.99 0.96 4.23
CA ARG A 213 23.36 0.61 2.85
C ARG A 213 22.79 1.59 1.83
N VAL A 214 21.51 1.98 1.97
CA VAL A 214 20.88 2.98 1.10
C VAL A 214 21.53 4.34 1.29
N ARG A 215 21.77 4.76 2.53
CA ARG A 215 22.44 6.03 2.85
C ARG A 215 23.82 6.10 2.21
N MET A 216 24.64 5.05 2.35
CA MET A 216 25.97 4.97 1.73
C MET A 216 25.90 5.03 0.21
N ARG A 217 24.95 4.32 -0.41
CA ARG A 217 24.74 4.37 -1.87
C ARG A 217 24.37 5.76 -2.35
N ARG A 218 23.48 6.46 -1.64
CA ARG A 218 23.08 7.83 -1.97
C ARG A 218 24.25 8.80 -1.86
N VAL A 219 25.07 8.69 -0.81
CA VAL A 219 26.29 9.50 -0.66
C VAL A 219 27.28 9.21 -1.79
N ALA A 220 27.49 7.95 -2.15
CA ALA A 220 28.38 7.58 -3.25
C ALA A 220 27.87 8.04 -4.64
N ALA A 221 26.56 8.17 -4.82
CA ALA A 221 25.93 8.63 -6.05
C ALA A 221 25.85 10.15 -6.18
N GLN A 222 26.11 10.91 -5.10
CA GLN A 222 26.20 12.36 -5.18
C GLN A 222 27.48 12.73 -5.95
N PRO A 223 27.38 13.51 -7.05
CA PRO A 223 28.57 14.01 -7.71
C PRO A 223 29.36 14.80 -6.67
N LEU A 224 30.59 14.38 -6.42
CA LEU A 224 31.49 15.15 -5.58
C LEU A 224 31.81 16.43 -6.33
N ALA A 225 31.01 17.47 -6.09
CA ALA A 225 31.29 18.84 -6.48
C ALA A 225 32.45 19.31 -5.59
N PHE A 226 33.65 18.84 -5.90
CA PHE A 226 34.86 19.51 -5.45
C PHE A 226 34.97 20.79 -6.29
N SER A 227 34.68 21.92 -5.65
CA SER A 227 35.06 23.26 -6.12
C SER A 227 36.53 23.52 -5.82
#